data_AF-W7TFE1-F1
#
_entry.id   AF-W7TFE1-F1
#
_cell.length_a   1.000
_cell.length_b   1.000
_cell.length_c   1.000
_cell.angle_alpha   90.00
_cell.angle_beta   90.00
_cell.angle_gamma   90.00
#
_symmetry.space_group_name_H-M   'P 1'
#
loop_
_entity.id
_entity.type
_entity.pdbx_description
1 polymer ?
#
loop_
_entity_poly.entity_id
_entity_poly.type
_entity_poly.pdbx_seq_one_letter_code
_entity_poly.pdbx_strand_id
1 'polypeptide(L)'
;MTIVPVMDLRLLQLFWPLPPQRARYASAPTRYLSHLLGHEGAGSVLSYLKAKQWANELSAGGQFDQREWASLDISIDLTDEGVAHAREVVEVVYAYLRLLREAGPQRYVWEEMEQTAANSFRFLSKQQPMSYTSALSHRMHKYPPQHFISGAGTILLRFA
;
A
#
# COMPACT_ATOMS: atom_id res chain seq x y z
N MET A 1 -14.61 -18.21 13.04
CA MET A 1 -15.63 -17.74 12.08
C MET A 1 -15.02 -17.92 10.69
N THR A 2 -15.58 -18.82 9.87
CA THR A 2 -15.08 -19.10 8.52
C THR A 2 -15.95 -18.31 7.54
N ILE A 3 -15.34 -17.47 6.72
CA ILE A 3 -16.04 -16.72 5.68
C ILE A 3 -16.09 -17.61 4.44
N VAL A 4 -17.29 -17.91 3.95
CA VAL A 4 -17.49 -18.68 2.72
C VAL A 4 -17.74 -17.69 1.59
N PRO A 5 -16.79 -17.50 0.66
CA PRO A 5 -16.99 -16.61 -0.48
C PRO A 5 -17.97 -17.20 -1.48
N VAL A 6 -18.60 -16.33 -2.29
CA VAL A 6 -19.46 -16.74 -3.39
C VAL A 6 -18.64 -17.28 -4.56
N MET A 7 -17.46 -16.70 -4.78
CA MET A 7 -16.49 -17.14 -5.78
C MET A 7 -15.45 -18.05 -5.14
N ASP A 8 -14.74 -18.83 -5.95
CA ASP A 8 -13.61 -19.63 -5.48
C ASP A 8 -12.40 -18.72 -5.18
N LEU A 9 -12.30 -18.29 -3.93
CA LEU A 9 -11.28 -17.37 -3.43
C LEU A 9 -10.67 -17.90 -2.14
N ARG A 10 -9.34 -17.85 -2.07
CA ARG A 10 -8.56 -18.23 -0.88
C ARG A 10 -7.77 -17.01 -0.41
N LEU A 11 -8.48 -16.06 0.18
CA LEU A 11 -7.90 -14.76 0.54
C LEU A 11 -7.57 -14.69 2.02
N LEU A 12 -6.32 -14.35 2.34
CA LEU A 12 -5.93 -13.91 3.67
C LEU A 12 -5.83 -12.38 3.71
N GLN A 13 -6.60 -11.76 4.58
CA GLN A 13 -6.59 -10.31 4.77
C GLN A 13 -6.08 -9.94 6.16
N LEU A 14 -5.12 -9.02 6.19
CA LEU A 14 -4.60 -8.42 7.40
C LEU A 14 -4.95 -6.94 7.40
N PHE A 15 -5.59 -6.50 8.48
CA PHE A 15 -6.11 -5.15 8.66
C PHE A 15 -5.53 -4.55 9.94
N TRP A 16 -4.95 -3.34 9.82
CA TRP A 16 -4.51 -2.55 10.97
C TRP A 16 -5.24 -1.21 11.00
N PRO A 17 -6.00 -0.90 12.06
CA PRO A 17 -6.57 0.44 12.24
C PRO A 17 -5.46 1.43 12.58
N LEU A 18 -5.53 2.62 11.98
CA LEU A 18 -4.58 3.71 12.12
C LEU A 18 -5.31 5.02 12.43
N PRO A 19 -4.63 6.00 13.05
CA PRO A 19 -5.11 7.38 13.08
C PRO A 19 -5.28 7.95 11.65
N PRO A 20 -6.07 9.02 11.47
CA PRO A 20 -6.21 9.70 10.18
C PRO A 20 -4.85 10.05 9.55
N GLN A 21 -4.68 9.74 8.27
CA GLN A 21 -3.40 9.95 7.56
C GLN A 21 -3.40 11.18 6.66
N ARG A 22 -4.58 11.74 6.37
CA ARG A 22 -4.76 12.90 5.49
C ARG A 22 -3.87 14.10 5.82
N ALA A 23 -3.63 14.39 7.10
CA ALA A 23 -2.74 15.50 7.49
C ALA A 23 -1.27 15.25 7.12
N ARG A 24 -0.88 13.98 6.95
CA ARG A 24 0.47 13.50 6.61
C ARG A 24 0.60 13.15 5.13
N TYR A 25 -0.32 13.61 4.27
CA TYR A 25 -0.30 13.28 2.84
C TYR A 25 1.04 13.57 2.15
N ALA A 26 1.74 14.61 2.60
CA ALA A 26 3.00 15.02 1.99
C ALA A 26 4.17 14.07 2.31
N SER A 27 4.18 13.44 3.49
CA SER A 27 5.16 12.42 3.90
C SER A 27 4.66 10.98 3.70
N ALA A 28 3.39 10.79 3.32
CA ALA A 28 2.80 9.53 2.88
C ALA A 28 3.33 8.25 3.58
N PRO A 29 3.37 8.20 4.93
CA PRO A 29 4.05 7.13 5.66
C PRO A 29 3.42 5.75 5.41
N THR A 30 2.10 5.70 5.27
CA THR A 30 1.40 4.47 4.93
C THR A 30 1.71 4.01 3.52
N ARG A 31 1.86 4.93 2.55
CA ARG A 31 2.29 4.60 1.18
C ARG A 31 3.69 3.99 1.17
N TYR A 32 4.61 4.52 1.99
CA TYR A 32 5.94 3.95 2.17
C TYR A 32 5.90 2.52 2.71
N LEU A 33 5.12 2.28 3.77
CA LEU A 33 4.96 0.93 4.32
C LEU A 33 4.30 -0.02 3.32
N SER A 34 3.24 0.41 2.63
CA SER A 34 2.58 -0.38 1.59
C SER A 34 3.52 -0.71 0.43
N HIS A 35 4.40 0.21 0.03
CA HIS A 35 5.40 -0.06 -1.01
C HIS A 35 6.38 -1.17 -0.61
N LEU A 36 6.86 -1.16 0.63
CA LEU A 36 7.77 -2.19 1.14
C LEU A 36 7.09 -3.54 1.37
N LEU A 37 5.86 -3.54 1.87
CA LEU A 37 5.08 -4.76 2.12
C LEU A 37 4.60 -5.41 0.82
N GLY A 38 4.21 -4.58 -0.15
CA GLY A 38 3.78 -4.98 -1.48
C GLY A 38 4.91 -5.22 -2.47
N HIS A 39 6.17 -5.22 -2.01
CA HIS A 39 7.30 -5.44 -2.91
C HIS A 39 7.30 -6.89 -3.44
N GLU A 40 7.62 -7.06 -4.71
CA GLU A 40 7.62 -8.39 -5.36
C GLU A 40 9.02 -8.92 -5.72
N GLY A 41 10.06 -8.12 -5.48
CA GLY A 41 11.44 -8.50 -5.76
C GLY A 41 12.03 -9.50 -4.76
N ALA A 42 13.28 -9.88 -5.00
CA ALA A 42 14.00 -10.82 -4.16
C ALA A 42 14.06 -10.36 -2.70
N GLY A 43 13.83 -11.30 -1.77
CA GLY A 43 13.80 -11.01 -0.33
C GLY A 43 12.49 -10.40 0.18
N SER A 44 11.49 -10.18 -0.68
CA SER A 44 10.17 -9.72 -0.25
C SER A 44 9.33 -10.81 0.39
N VAL A 45 8.28 -10.41 1.11
CA VAL A 45 7.26 -11.32 1.65
C VAL A 45 6.67 -12.19 0.54
N LEU A 46 6.25 -11.59 -0.57
CA LEU A 46 5.65 -12.35 -1.67
C LEU A 46 6.66 -13.34 -2.28
N SER A 47 7.92 -12.93 -2.48
CA SER A 47 8.97 -13.80 -3.01
C SER A 47 9.18 -15.03 -2.11
N TYR A 48 9.22 -14.84 -0.79
CA TYR A 48 9.34 -15.94 0.17
C TYR A 48 8.12 -16.88 0.15
N LEU A 49 6.91 -16.33 0.15
CA LEU A 49 5.67 -17.11 0.12
C LEU A 49 5.51 -17.90 -1.20
N LYS A 50 5.88 -17.30 -2.34
CA LYS A 50 5.92 -17.98 -3.64
C LYS A 50 6.91 -19.13 -3.67
N ALA A 51 8.10 -18.96 -3.08
CA ALA A 51 9.10 -20.03 -3.01
C ALA A 51 8.60 -21.24 -2.22
N LYS A 52 7.71 -21.02 -1.23
CA LYS A 52 7.03 -22.09 -0.47
C LYS A 52 5.75 -22.61 -1.12
N GLN A 53 5.36 -22.05 -2.27
CA GLN A 53 4.08 -22.34 -2.93
C GLN A 53 2.86 -22.03 -2.04
N TRP A 54 2.96 -21.03 -1.16
CA TRP A 54 1.88 -20.65 -0.23
C TRP A 54 1.02 -19.49 -0.76
N ALA A 55 1.52 -18.66 -1.65
CA ALA A 55 0.76 -17.52 -2.19
C ALA A 55 1.06 -17.25 -3.67
N ASN A 56 0.07 -16.72 -4.38
CA ASN A 56 0.19 -16.31 -5.79
C ASN A 56 0.42 -14.81 -5.93
N GLU A 57 -0.29 -14.01 -5.13
CA GLU A 57 -0.27 -12.54 -5.21
C GLU A 57 -0.35 -11.94 -3.80
N LEU A 58 0.25 -10.76 -3.63
CA LEU A 58 0.14 -9.95 -2.43
C LEU A 58 -0.05 -8.50 -2.85
N SER A 59 -1.12 -7.89 -2.36
CA SER A 59 -1.35 -6.45 -2.49
C SER A 59 -1.30 -5.80 -1.12
N ALA A 60 -0.59 -4.67 -1.03
CA ALA A 60 -0.53 -3.83 0.15
C ALA A 60 -0.88 -2.40 -0.25
N GLY A 61 -1.84 -1.79 0.43
CA GLY A 61 -2.25 -0.41 0.11
C GLY A 61 -3.74 -0.19 -0.10
N GLY A 62 -4.59 -1.12 0.34
CA GLY A 62 -6.05 -0.92 0.43
C GLY A 62 -6.46 0.09 1.51
N GLN A 63 -5.76 1.22 1.62
CA GLN A 63 -5.92 2.18 2.70
C GLN A 63 -7.27 2.88 2.59
N PHE A 64 -8.13 2.67 3.58
CA PHE A 64 -9.20 3.61 3.86
C PHE A 64 -8.59 4.79 4.62
N ASP A 65 -8.86 6.02 4.20
CA ASP A 65 -8.47 7.24 4.94
C ASP A 65 -9.69 8.14 5.06
N GLN A 66 -10.37 7.98 6.19
CA GLN A 66 -11.53 8.76 6.59
C GLN A 66 -11.11 9.88 7.54
N ARG A 67 -12.06 10.77 7.86
CA ARG A 67 -11.77 11.91 8.74
C ARG A 67 -11.30 11.49 10.14
N GLU A 68 -11.86 10.39 10.65
CA GLU A 68 -11.67 9.95 12.04
C GLU A 68 -10.68 8.77 12.19
N TRP A 69 -10.49 7.98 11.14
CA TRP A 69 -9.57 6.83 11.16
C TRP A 69 -9.11 6.47 9.76
N ALA A 70 -8.00 5.73 9.70
CA ALA A 70 -7.48 5.14 8.48
C ALA A 70 -7.14 3.65 8.70
N SER A 71 -6.83 2.93 7.63
CA SER A 71 -6.34 1.56 7.71
C SER A 71 -5.09 1.34 6.89
N LEU A 72 -4.31 0.35 7.29
CA LEU A 72 -3.36 -0.33 6.43
C LEU A 72 -3.85 -1.75 6.20
N ASP A 73 -3.86 -2.15 4.94
CA ASP A 73 -4.44 -3.41 4.49
C ASP A 73 -3.46 -4.16 3.62
N ILE A 74 -3.33 -5.45 3.91
CA ILE A 74 -2.64 -6.42 3.06
C ILE A 74 -3.62 -7.53 2.71
N SER A 75 -3.70 -7.85 1.42
CA SER A 75 -4.47 -9.00 0.91
C SER A 75 -3.53 -9.95 0.19
N ILE A 76 -3.58 -11.22 0.56
CA ILE A 76 -2.73 -12.28 0.04
C ILE A 76 -3.62 -13.35 -0.58
N ASP A 77 -3.43 -13.63 -1.87
CA ASP A 77 -4.06 -14.74 -2.55
C ASP A 77 -3.28 -16.03 -2.26
N LEU A 78 -3.92 -16.95 -1.55
CA LEU A 78 -3.33 -18.21 -1.10
C LEU A 78 -3.57 -19.33 -2.11
N THR A 79 -2.61 -20.25 -2.16
CA THR A 79 -2.80 -21.57 -2.77
C THR A 79 -3.56 -22.49 -1.80
N ASP A 80 -3.95 -23.69 -2.24
CA ASP A 80 -4.52 -24.71 -1.34
C ASP A 80 -3.57 -25.05 -0.18
N GLU A 81 -2.28 -25.17 -0.48
CA GLU A 81 -1.24 -25.38 0.53
C GLU A 81 -1.13 -24.16 1.46
N GLY A 82 -1.19 -22.94 0.91
CA GLY A 82 -1.16 -21.70 1.68
C GLY A 82 -2.30 -21.59 2.70
N VAL A 83 -3.47 -22.14 2.40
CA VAL A 83 -4.60 -22.20 3.34
C VAL A 83 -4.27 -23.08 4.54
N ALA A 84 -3.58 -24.21 4.32
CA ALA A 84 -3.15 -25.10 5.41
C ALA A 84 -2.08 -24.44 6.31
N HIS A 85 -1.26 -23.54 5.75
CA HIS A 85 -0.19 -22.81 6.45
C HIS A 85 -0.56 -21.34 6.73
N ALA A 86 -1.85 -21.02 6.83
CA ALA A 86 -2.30 -19.63 6.96
C ALA A 86 -1.69 -18.91 8.18
N ARG A 87 -1.42 -19.64 9.27
CA ARG A 87 -0.79 -19.08 10.46
C ARG A 87 0.66 -18.69 10.20
N GLU A 88 1.41 -19.56 9.53
CA GLU A 88 2.80 -19.36 9.15
C GLU A 88 2.92 -18.20 8.16
N VAL A 89 1.97 -18.05 7.24
CA VAL A 89 1.89 -16.89 6.35
C VAL A 89 1.77 -15.59 7.16
N VAL A 90 0.90 -15.56 8.18
CA VAL A 90 0.79 -14.40 9.08
C VAL A 90 2.11 -14.16 9.83
N GLU A 91 2.75 -15.20 10.34
CA GLU A 91 4.04 -15.09 11.04
C GLU A 91 5.14 -14.51 10.14
N VAL A 92 5.19 -14.87 8.85
CA VAL A 92 6.10 -14.28 7.87
C VAL A 92 5.86 -12.79 7.71
N VAL A 93 4.59 -12.35 7.59
CA VAL A 93 4.26 -10.93 7.48
C VAL A 93 4.71 -10.16 8.72
N TYR A 94 4.45 -10.70 9.93
CA TYR A 94 4.87 -10.06 11.18
C TYR A 94 6.39 -10.09 11.39
N ALA A 95 7.09 -11.11 10.92
CA ALA A 95 8.55 -11.16 10.91
C ALA A 95 9.12 -10.06 10.01
N TYR A 96 8.54 -9.84 8.83
CA TYR A 96 8.94 -8.76 7.95
C TYR A 96 8.64 -7.37 8.54
N LEU A 97 7.48 -7.18 9.17
CA LEU A 97 7.17 -5.93 9.90
C LEU A 97 8.19 -5.66 11.02
N ARG A 98 8.66 -6.70 11.71
CA ARG A 98 9.70 -6.57 12.73
C ARG A 98 11.03 -6.14 12.12
N LEU A 99 11.43 -6.75 11.01
CA LEU A 99 12.62 -6.36 10.26
C LEU A 99 12.56 -4.88 9.85
N LEU A 100 11.43 -4.43 9.32
CA LEU A 100 11.22 -3.02 8.95
C LEU A 100 11.32 -2.09 10.18
N ARG A 101 10.81 -2.51 11.33
CA ARG A 101 10.89 -1.75 12.58
C ARG A 101 12.32 -1.63 13.09
N GLU A 102 13.11 -2.71 13.00
CA GLU A 102 14.50 -2.74 13.45
C GLU A 102 15.43 -1.94 12.52
N ALA A 103 15.24 -2.06 11.21
CA ALA A 103 16.00 -1.30 10.22
C ALA A 103 15.64 0.20 10.23
N GLY A 104 14.39 0.52 10.53
CA GLY A 104 13.86 1.88 10.44
C GLY A 104 13.68 2.37 8.99
N PRO A 105 13.17 3.60 8.81
CA PRO A 105 12.96 4.18 7.49
C PRO A 105 14.27 4.35 6.72
N GLN A 106 14.30 3.89 5.48
CA GLN A 106 15.47 3.91 4.62
C GLN A 106 15.35 5.07 3.63
N ARG A 107 16.32 5.99 3.70
CA ARG A 107 16.31 7.19 2.87
C ARG A 107 16.30 6.89 1.36
N TYR A 108 17.11 5.92 0.92
CA TYR A 108 17.20 5.59 -0.51
C TYR A 108 15.87 5.08 -1.08
N VAL A 109 15.10 4.30 -0.30
CA VAL A 109 13.77 3.82 -0.70
C VAL A 109 12.82 5.00 -0.87
N TRP A 110 12.86 5.95 0.06
CA TRP A 110 12.04 7.16 -0.02
C TRP A 110 12.37 7.98 -1.27
N GLU A 111 13.66 8.20 -1.54
CA GLU A 111 14.11 8.96 -2.71
C GLU A 111 13.72 8.27 -4.03
N GLU A 112 13.78 6.93 -4.09
CA GLU A 112 13.31 6.16 -5.24
C GLU A 112 11.80 6.33 -5.46
N MET A 113 11.00 6.23 -4.40
CA MET A 113 9.56 6.44 -4.45
C MET A 113 9.22 7.87 -4.89
N GLU A 114 9.91 8.87 -4.36
CA GLU A 114 9.75 10.28 -4.72
C GLU A 114 10.03 10.50 -6.21
N GLN A 115 11.16 10.00 -6.71
CA GLN A 115 11.55 10.11 -8.12
C GLN A 115 10.54 9.42 -9.04
N THR A 116 10.10 8.21 -8.69
CA THR A 116 9.10 7.47 -9.45
C THR A 116 7.77 8.23 -9.50
N ALA A 117 7.33 8.78 -8.37
CA ALA A 117 6.13 9.60 -8.30
C ALA A 117 6.24 10.90 -9.12
N ALA A 118 7.39 11.59 -9.04
CA ALA A 118 7.66 12.81 -9.80
C ALA A 118 7.67 12.55 -11.32
N ASN A 119 8.30 11.46 -11.76
CA ASN A 119 8.30 11.05 -13.16
C ASN A 119 6.89 10.69 -13.65
N SER A 120 6.14 9.94 -12.85
CA SER A 120 4.76 9.57 -13.16
C SER A 120 3.86 10.80 -13.33
N PHE A 121 4.06 11.82 -12.50
CA PHE A 121 3.34 13.08 -12.61
C PHE A 121 3.78 13.91 -13.83
N ARG A 122 5.10 14.02 -14.08
CA ARG A 122 5.68 14.77 -15.20
C ARG A 122 5.19 14.28 -16.55
N PHE A 123 5.04 12.97 -16.70
CA PHE A 123 4.61 12.32 -17.93
C PHE A 123 3.14 11.87 -17.89
N LEU A 124 2.33 12.45 -17.00
CA LEU A 124 0.91 12.10 -16.87
C LEU A 124 0.13 12.44 -18.15
N SER A 125 -0.44 11.42 -18.78
CA SER A 125 -1.28 11.57 -19.98
C SER A 125 -2.58 12.32 -19.67
N LYS A 126 -3.09 13.03 -20.68
CA LYS A 126 -4.38 13.71 -20.60
C LYS A 126 -5.50 12.72 -20.28
N GLN A 127 -6.24 12.99 -19.20
CA GLN A 127 -7.36 12.18 -18.75
C GLN A 127 -8.66 12.60 -19.44
N GLN A 128 -9.65 11.70 -19.48
CA GLN A 128 -10.99 12.02 -19.97
C GLN A 128 -11.61 13.14 -19.10
N PRO A 129 -12.22 14.19 -19.70
CA PRO A 129 -12.68 15.36 -18.94
C PRO A 129 -13.62 15.03 -17.77
N MET A 130 -14.59 14.13 -17.96
CA MET A 130 -15.56 13.76 -16.94
C MET A 130 -14.90 13.09 -15.72
N SER A 131 -14.02 12.11 -15.96
CA SER A 131 -13.27 11.44 -14.88
C SER A 131 -12.30 12.39 -14.20
N TYR A 132 -11.68 13.29 -14.97
CA TYR A 132 -10.73 14.26 -14.44
C TYR A 132 -11.39 15.26 -13.49
N THR A 133 -12.51 15.88 -13.89
CA THR A 133 -13.20 16.86 -13.04
C THR A 133 -13.78 16.22 -11.79
N SER A 134 -14.32 15.01 -11.90
CA SER A 134 -14.81 14.24 -10.73
C SER A 134 -13.68 13.92 -9.74
N ALA A 135 -12.56 13.38 -10.24
CA ALA A 135 -11.40 13.08 -9.40
C ALA A 135 -10.79 14.36 -8.77
N LEU A 136 -10.72 15.45 -9.55
CA LEU A 136 -10.21 16.74 -9.07
C LEU A 136 -11.11 17.31 -7.97
N SER A 137 -12.43 17.30 -8.15
CA SER A 137 -13.38 17.75 -7.13
C SER A 137 -13.20 16.99 -5.81
N HIS A 138 -13.02 15.66 -5.86
CA HIS A 138 -12.72 14.86 -4.67
C HIS A 138 -11.39 15.28 -4.00
N ARG A 139 -10.35 15.54 -4.80
CA ARG A 139 -9.04 16.02 -4.31
C ARG A 139 -9.14 17.40 -3.67
N MET A 140 -10.04 18.26 -4.14
CA MET A 140 -10.23 19.60 -3.58
C MET A 140 -10.72 19.60 -2.14
N HIS A 141 -11.45 18.57 -1.74
CA HIS A 141 -11.76 18.38 -0.33
C HIS A 141 -10.51 17.97 0.44
N LYS A 142 -9.66 17.10 -0.14
CA LYS A 142 -8.55 16.43 0.54
C LYS A 142 -7.29 17.26 0.74
N TYR A 143 -6.92 18.08 -0.24
CA TYR A 143 -5.63 18.79 -0.30
C TYR A 143 -5.84 20.30 -0.27
N PRO A 144 -4.82 21.10 0.11
CA PRO A 144 -4.88 22.54 -0.08
C PRO A 144 -4.89 22.92 -1.58
N PRO A 145 -5.34 24.13 -1.96
CA PRO A 145 -5.46 24.56 -3.36
C PRO A 145 -4.19 24.39 -4.20
N GLN A 146 -3.02 24.61 -3.58
CA GLN A 146 -1.71 24.47 -4.22
C GLN A 146 -1.43 23.02 -4.66
N HIS A 147 -2.10 22.04 -4.07
CA HIS A 147 -1.87 20.60 -4.27
C HIS A 147 -3.10 19.86 -4.84
N PHE A 148 -4.11 20.55 -5.36
CA PHE A 148 -5.28 19.87 -5.97
C PHE A 148 -4.88 18.92 -7.11
N ILE A 149 -3.85 19.29 -7.88
CA ILE A 149 -3.38 18.52 -9.03
C ILE A 149 -2.30 17.51 -8.61
N SER A 150 -1.31 17.92 -7.81
CA SER A 150 -0.13 17.10 -7.46
C SER A 150 -0.30 16.22 -6.22
N GLY A 151 -1.18 16.61 -5.27
CA GLY A 151 -1.25 16.01 -3.94
C GLY A 151 -1.63 14.53 -3.90
N ALA A 152 -2.30 14.02 -4.94
CA ALA A 152 -2.65 12.60 -5.03
C ALA A 152 -1.57 11.72 -5.67
N GLY A 153 -0.69 12.30 -6.50
CA GLY A 153 0.30 11.54 -7.28
C GLY A 153 1.70 11.61 -6.69
N THR A 154 2.04 12.74 -6.10
CA THR A 154 3.42 13.10 -5.77
C THR A 154 3.70 12.99 -4.28
N ILE A 155 4.91 12.53 -3.94
CA ILE A 155 5.47 12.66 -2.60
C ILE A 155 6.05 14.08 -2.50
N LEU A 156 5.56 14.87 -1.54
CA LEU A 156 5.81 16.31 -1.51
C LEU A 156 6.82 16.75 -0.44
N LEU A 157 7.16 15.87 0.51
CA LEU A 157 8.20 16.11 1.50
C LEU A 157 9.49 15.39 1.15
N ARG A 158 10.61 16.08 1.37
CA ARG A 158 11.93 15.44 1.39
C ARG A 158 12.09 14.68 2.70
N PHE A 159 12.86 13.60 2.65
CA PHE A 159 13.22 12.82 3.84
C PHE A 159 13.88 13.74 4.87
N ALA A 160 13.34 13.80 6.09
CA ALA A 160 13.83 14.63 7.19
C ALA A 160 14.32 13.75 8.33
#